data_AF-A0A925APN9-F1
#
_entry.id   AF-A0A925APN9-F1
#
_cell.length_a   1.000
_cell.length_b   1.000
_cell.length_c   1.000
_cell.angle_alpha   90.00
_cell.angle_beta   90.00
_cell.angle_gamma   90.00
#
_symmetry.space_group_name_H-M   'P 1'
#
loop_
_entity.id
_entity.type
_entity.pdbx_description
1 polymer ?
#
loop_
_entity_poly.entity_id
_entity_poly.type
_entity_poly.pdbx_seq_one_letter_code
_entity_poly.pdbx_strand_id
1 'polypeptide(L)' 'MQTIIQTKIIDYQVWREHLSTTIIGYRDWLSKSGTIQAMQELRIYDVLESLKKDQLVLGFVAEFSCGKTETINALFFQI' A
#
# COMPACT_ATOMS: atom_id res chain seq x y z
N MET A 1 3.00 -22.86 4.54
CA MET A 1 2.03 -22.20 3.64
C MET A 1 1.56 -20.84 4.19
N GLN A 2 1.35 -20.69 5.50
CA GLN A 2 0.96 -19.40 6.13
C GLN A 2 1.98 -18.25 5.99
N THR A 3 3.29 -18.55 5.94
CA THR A 3 4.36 -17.53 5.92
C THR A 3 4.39 -16.72 4.62
N ILE A 4 4.05 -17.33 3.48
CA ILE A 4 4.23 -16.69 2.16
C ILE A 4 3.27 -15.51 1.98
N ILE A 5 2.02 -15.64 2.42
CA ILE A 5 1.03 -14.56 2.31
C ILE A 5 1.42 -13.39 3.22
N GLN A 6 1.84 -13.68 4.46
CA GLN A 6 2.32 -12.65 5.38
C GLN A 6 3.52 -11.89 4.80
N THR A 7 4.52 -12.60 4.26
CA THR A 7 5.66 -11.96 3.59
C THR A 7 5.21 -11.08 2.43
N LYS A 8 4.27 -11.54 1.58
CA LYS A 8 3.76 -10.74 0.45
C LYS A 8 3.03 -9.48 0.90
N ILE A 9 2.26 -9.53 1.99
CA ILE A 9 1.58 -8.36 2.56
C ILE A 9 2.60 -7.35 3.06
N ILE A 10 3.62 -7.82 3.79
CA ILE A 10 4.70 -6.97 4.33
C ILE A 10 5.51 -6.34 3.19
N ASP A 11 5.91 -7.12 2.18
CA ASP A 11 6.63 -6.63 1.00
C ASP A 11 5.84 -5.54 0.27
N TYR A 12 4.52 -5.72 0.13
CA TYR A 12 3.65 -4.72 -0.47
C TYR A 12 3.60 -3.43 0.36
N GLN A 13 3.46 -3.56 1.69
CA GLN A 13 3.45 -2.41 2.58
C GLN A 13 4.76 -1.62 2.50
N VAL A 14 5.91 -2.30 2.56
CA VAL A 14 7.24 -1.68 2.47
C VAL A 14 7.42 -0.98 1.13
N TRP A 15 7.04 -1.63 0.02
CA TRP A 15 7.10 -1.03 -1.30
C TRP A 15 6.26 0.25 -1.39
N ARG A 16 5.03 0.24 -0.85
CA ARG A 16 4.14 1.41 -0.83
C ARG A 16 4.72 2.56 -0.02
N GLU A 17 5.31 2.29 1.14
CA GLU A 17 5.97 3.30 1.97
C GLU A 17 7.19 3.93 1.26
N HIS A 18 8.01 3.10 0.61
CA HIS A 18 9.14 3.57 -0.19
C HIS A 18 8.68 4.45 -1.36
N LEU A 19 7.62 4.06 -2.06
CA LEU A 19 7.06 4.84 -3.16
C LEU A 19 6.56 6.21 -2.69
N SER A 20 5.80 6.24 -1.59
CA SER A 20 5.32 7.49 -0.98
C SER A 20 6.47 8.41 -0.59
N THR A 21 7.49 7.86 0.09
CA THR A 21 8.69 8.61 0.50
C THR A 21 9.44 9.20 -0.70
N THR A 22 9.55 8.42 -1.78
CA THR A 22 10.20 8.87 -3.02
C THR A 22 9.44 10.02 -3.68
N ILE A 23 8.11 9.95 -3.73
CA ILE A 23 7.25 10.99 -4.30
C ILE A 23 7.32 12.29 -3.46
N ILE A 24 7.35 12.17 -2.13
CA ILE A 24 7.56 13.31 -1.22
C ILE A 24 8.93 13.95 -1.48
N GLY A 25 9.99 13.16 -1.55
CA GLY A 25 11.33 13.66 -1.86
C GLY A 25 11.40 14.38 -3.21
N TYR A 26 10.69 13.86 -4.23
CA TYR A 26 10.57 14.52 -5.53
C TYR A 26 9.83 15.85 -5.45
N ARG A 27 8.72 15.93 -4.68
CA ARG A 27 8.01 17.19 -4.42
C ARG A 27 8.92 18.23 -3.75
N ASP A 28 9.66 17.82 -2.73
CA ASP A 28 10.55 18.71 -1.98
C ASP A 28 11.69 19.22 -2.86
N TRP A 29 12.24 18.35 -3.73
CA TRP A 29 13.25 18.75 -4.71
C TRP A 29 12.68 19.74 -5.74
N LEU A 30 11.47 19.50 -6.26
CA LEU A 30 10.80 20.41 -7.18
C LEU A 30 10.47 21.77 -6.55
N SER A 31 10.09 21.78 -5.27
CA SER A 31 9.83 23.01 -4.52
C SER A 31 11.11 23.85 -4.39
N LYS A 32 12.24 23.19 -4.11
CA LYS A 32 13.56 23.84 -4.01
C LYS A 32 14.11 24.34 -5.36
N SER A 33 13.78 23.68 -6.47
CA SER A 33 14.22 24.10 -7.80
C SER A 33 13.42 25.26 -8.40
N GLY A 34 12.40 25.76 -7.69
CA GLY A 34 11.57 26.89 -8.14
C GLY A 34 10.73 26.59 -9.39
N THR A 35 10.66 25.34 -9.82
CA THR A 35 10.03 24.91 -11.08
C THR A 35 8.60 24.38 -10.87
N ILE A 36 8.11 24.35 -9.62
CA ILE A 36 6.79 23.80 -9.32
C ILE A 36 5.67 24.78 -9.72
N GLN A 37 4.80 24.32 -10.61
CA GLN A 37 3.54 24.99 -10.92
C GLN A 37 2.45 24.42 -10.00
N ALA A 38 1.50 25.25 -9.57
CA ALA A 38 0.42 24.84 -8.66
C ALA A 38 -0.35 23.59 -9.13
N MET A 39 -0.51 23.41 -10.44
CA MET A 39 -1.14 22.22 -11.03
C MET A 39 -0.35 20.93 -10.79
N GLN A 40 0.98 21.01 -10.79
CA GLN A 40 1.86 19.86 -10.56
C GLN A 40 1.86 19.47 -9.08
N GLU A 41 1.84 20.46 -8.19
CA GLU A 41 1.72 20.21 -6.75
C GLU A 41 0.40 19.52 -6.39
N LEU A 42 -0.71 19.96 -6.98
CA LEU A 42 -2.02 19.32 -6.80
C LEU A 42 -2.02 17.87 -7.27
N ARG A 43 -1.44 17.59 -8.45
CA ARG A 43 -1.34 16.21 -8.96
C ARG A 43 -0.50 15.31 -8.04
N ILE A 44 0.61 15.82 -7.53
CA ILE A 44 1.45 15.06 -6.59
C ILE A 44 0.67 14.79 -5.30
N TYR A 45 -0.08 15.78 -4.81
CA TYR A 45 -0.95 15.61 -3.65
C TYR A 45 -2.02 14.53 -3.88
N ASP A 46 -2.72 14.55 -5.01
CA ASP A 46 -3.75 13.55 -5.34
C ASP A 46 -3.17 12.13 -5.41
N VAL A 47 -1.96 11.99 -5.98
CA VAL A 47 -1.27 10.69 -6.06
C VAL A 47 -0.89 10.19 -4.66
N LEU A 48 -0.37 11.06 -3.79
CA LEU A 48 -0.04 10.71 -2.40
C LEU A 48 -1.30 10.32 -1.61
N GLU A 49 -2.40 11.04 -1.79
CA GLU A 49 -3.68 10.73 -1.15
C GLU A 49 -4.28 9.41 -1.65
N SER A 50 -4.15 9.11 -2.95
CA SER A 50 -4.54 7.82 -3.53
C SER A 50 -3.72 6.67 -2.93
N LEU A 51 -2.39 6.83 -2.84
CA LEU A 51 -1.50 5.83 -2.25
C LEU A 51 -1.79 5.58 -0.76
N LYS A 52 -2.19 6.60 0.00
CA LYS A 52 -2.61 6.44 1.40
C LYS A 52 -3.93 5.68 1.54
N LYS A 53 -4.86 5.86 0.60
CA LYS A 53 -6.18 5.23 0.61
C LYS A 53 -6.19 3.84 -0.02
N ASP A 54 -5.08 3.43 -0.61
CA ASP A 54 -4.94 2.13 -1.27
C ASP A 54 -5.10 0.97 -0.26
N GLN A 55 -6.03 0.07 -0.56
CA GLN A 55 -6.37 -1.08 0.26
C GLN A 55 -6.00 -2.38 -0.48
N LEU A 56 -5.28 -3.26 0.21
CA LEU A 56 -4.98 -4.59 -0.31
C LEU A 56 -6.20 -5.50 -0.14
N VAL A 57 -6.86 -5.85 -1.26
CA VAL A 57 -8.02 -6.77 -1.26
C VAL A 57 -7.54 -8.19 -1.58
N LEU A 58 -7.73 -9.12 -0.63
CA LEU A 58 -7.38 -10.53 -0.77
C LEU A 58 -8.63 -11.38 -1.03
N GLY A 59 -8.72 -11.97 -2.23
CA GLY A 59 -9.77 -12.92 -2.58
C GLY A 59 -9.38 -14.36 -2.23
N PHE A 60 -10.02 -14.95 -1.23
CA PHE A 60 -9.80 -16.36 -0.86
C PHE A 60 -10.75 -17.27 -1.63
N VAL A 61 -10.22 -18.03 -2.58
CA VAL A 61 -10.96 -19.10 -3.27
C VAL A 61 -10.57 -20.44 -2.64
N ALA A 62 -11.55 -21.16 -2.09
CA ALA A 62 -11.35 -22.50 -1.55
C ALA A 62 -12.54 -23.39 -1.89
N GLU A 63 -12.27 -24.58 -2.44
CA GLU A 63 -13.25 -25.65 -2.61
C GLU A 63 -13.78 -26.10 -1.23
N PHE A 64 -14.96 -26.71 -1.21
CA PHE A 64 -15.83 -26.90 -0.05
C PHE A 64 -15.15 -27.28 1.30
N SER A 65 -15.54 -26.54 2.35
CA SER A 65 -15.79 -27.04 3.73
C SER A 65 -14.66 -27.44 4.69
N CYS A 66 -13.58 -26.68 4.86
CA CYS A 66 -12.85 -26.70 6.14
C CYS A 66 -12.20 -25.35 6.48
N GLY A 67 -12.66 -24.71 7.56
CA GLY A 67 -11.90 -23.68 8.29
C GLY A 67 -11.61 -22.35 7.57
N LYS A 68 -12.43 -21.94 6.58
CA LYS A 68 -12.25 -20.65 5.88
C LYS A 68 -12.29 -19.47 6.86
N THR A 69 -13.21 -19.53 7.82
CA THR A 69 -13.37 -18.49 8.85
C THR A 69 -12.20 -18.48 9.83
N GLU A 70 -11.76 -19.62 10.37
CA GLU A 70 -10.56 -19.71 11.22
C GLU A 70 -9.28 -19.24 10.51
N THR A 71 -9.13 -19.52 9.21
CA THR A 71 -7.93 -19.11 8.45
C THR A 71 -7.93 -17.61 8.18
N ILE A 72 -9.08 -17.03 7.83
CA ILE A 72 -9.26 -15.58 7.73
C ILE A 72 -9.00 -14.97 9.11
N ASN A 73 -9.62 -15.48 10.18
CA ASN A 73 -9.44 -14.91 11.52
C ASN A 73 -7.99 -14.98 12.00
N ALA A 74 -7.26 -16.07 11.75
CA ALA A 74 -5.86 -16.21 12.12
C ALA A 74 -4.94 -15.25 11.33
N LEU A 75 -5.27 -14.95 10.07
CA LEU A 75 -4.51 -14.01 9.24
C LEU A 75 -4.81 -12.54 9.56
N PHE A 76 -6.04 -12.20 10.01
CA PHE A 76 -6.47 -10.82 10.26
C PHE A 76 -6.46 -10.39 11.74
N PHE A 77 -6.53 -11.30 12.72
CA PHE A 77 -6.70 -10.97 14.14
C PHE A 77 -5.62 -11.54 15.10
N GLN A 78 -4.57 -12.19 14.60
CA GLN A 78 -3.40 -12.58 15.42
C GLN A 78 -2.20 -11.61 15.29
N ILE A 79 -2.47 -10.38 14.83
CA ILE A 79 -1.55 -9.25 14.98
C ILE A 79 -1.68 -8.68 16.39
#